data_AF-A0A4Q7EB50-F1
#
_entry.id   AF-A0A4Q7EB50-F1
#
_cell.length_a   1.000
_cell.length_b   1.000
_cell.length_c   1.000
_cell.angle_alpha   90.00
_cell.angle_beta   90.00
_cell.angle_gamma   90.00
#
_symmetry.space_group_name_H-M   'P 1'
#
loop_
_entity.id
_entity.type
_entity.pdbx_description
1 polymer ?
#
loop_
_entity_poly.entity_id
_entity_poly.type
_entity_poly.pdbx_seq_one_letter_code
_entity_poly.pdbx_strand_id
1 'polypeptide(L)'
;MNALLNDTDGDRYSWYNAPEEIKQLLHAAVEAWEDTAQSEQFILQALAHPQTDVDTLVSAYRYFFYKQKDAMARRLALQVMAEIRTQEALPEAWEDLQPILQDRLLDPAIRLYLSAYTALGVMLARWGAFQAAIEIADRVKTLDDKDEFGAGVLVKILTPYQSEFQL
;
A
#
# COMPACT_ATOMS: atom_id res chain seq x y z
N MET A 1 -14.18 46.22 4.31
CA MET A 1 -13.77 45.09 3.45
C MET A 1 -12.39 44.67 3.90
N ASN A 2 -12.32 43.56 4.63
CA ASN A 2 -11.14 42.71 4.92
C ASN A 2 -11.50 41.87 6.14
N ALA A 3 -12.26 40.80 5.91
CA ALA A 3 -12.30 39.68 6.82
C ALA A 3 -10.97 38.95 6.65
N LEU A 4 -10.22 38.88 7.76
CA LEU A 4 -8.98 38.12 7.87
C LEU A 4 -9.28 36.65 7.56
N LEU A 5 -8.52 36.11 6.60
CA LEU A 5 -8.45 34.68 6.30
C LEU A 5 -7.79 33.99 7.49
N ASN A 6 -8.60 33.53 8.44
CA ASN A 6 -8.26 32.39 9.29
C ASN A 6 -8.87 31.15 8.63
N ASP A 7 -8.25 30.72 7.54
CA ASP A 7 -8.50 29.39 7.00
C ASP A 7 -7.50 28.47 7.71
N THR A 8 -7.96 27.84 8.80
CA THR A 8 -7.16 26.88 9.56
C THR A 8 -6.84 25.71 8.64
N ASP A 9 -5.55 25.43 8.42
CA ASP A 9 -5.02 24.31 7.62
C ASP A 9 -5.61 22.92 7.97
N GLY A 10 -6.33 22.79 9.10
CA GLY A 10 -6.92 21.56 9.61
C GLY A 10 -8.02 20.91 8.76
N ASP A 11 -8.47 21.53 7.65
CA ASP A 11 -9.49 20.94 6.77
C ASP A 11 -8.93 20.23 5.51
N ARG A 12 -7.62 20.36 5.22
CA ARG A 12 -7.04 19.83 3.98
C ARG A 12 -6.99 18.30 3.89
N TYR A 13 -7.14 17.60 5.01
CA TYR A 13 -7.05 16.13 5.10
C TYR A 13 -8.13 15.52 6.00
N SER A 14 -9.33 16.10 6.04
CA SER A 14 -10.45 15.61 6.88
C SER A 14 -10.91 14.18 6.56
N TRP A 15 -10.61 13.69 5.35
CA TRP A 15 -10.88 12.31 4.91
C TRP A 15 -9.81 11.28 5.36
N TYR A 16 -8.66 11.74 5.87
CA TYR A 16 -7.58 10.89 6.35
C TYR A 16 -7.60 10.87 7.88
N ASN A 17 -7.88 9.72 8.48
CA ASN A 17 -8.14 9.61 9.91
C ASN A 17 -6.86 9.39 10.73
N ALA A 18 -5.88 10.28 10.58
CA ALA A 18 -4.63 10.27 11.34
C ALA A 18 -4.48 11.54 12.20
N PRO A 19 -3.66 11.50 13.28
CA PRO A 19 -3.25 12.69 14.02
C PRO A 19 -2.71 13.79 13.11
N GLU A 20 -2.96 15.04 13.49
CA GLU A 20 -2.56 16.21 12.70
C GLU A 20 -1.04 16.27 12.51
N GLU A 21 -0.27 15.87 13.52
CA GLU A 21 1.18 15.78 13.46
C GLU A 21 1.65 14.79 12.38
N ILE A 22 0.98 13.63 12.26
CA ILE A 22 1.28 12.66 11.21
C ILE A 22 0.94 13.23 9.83
N LYS A 23 -0.22 13.90 9.69
CA LYS A 23 -0.61 14.55 8.43
C LYS A 23 0.41 15.58 7.97
N GLN A 24 0.89 16.42 8.88
CA GLN A 24 1.91 17.43 8.61
C GLN A 24 3.23 16.79 8.17
N LEU A 25 3.67 15.71 8.82
CA LEU A 25 4.87 14.97 8.41
C LEU A 25 4.72 14.36 7.02
N LEU A 26 3.57 13.72 6.73
CA LEU A 26 3.31 13.14 5.41
C LEU A 26 3.24 14.23 4.33
N HIS A 27 2.66 15.39 4.62
CA HIS A 27 2.64 16.54 3.71
C HIS A 27 4.06 17.08 3.45
N ALA A 28 4.85 17.29 4.51
CA ALA A 28 6.22 17.75 4.40
C ALA A 28 7.10 16.77 3.58
N ALA A 29 6.85 15.47 3.69
CA ALA A 29 7.51 14.48 2.85
C ALA A 29 7.22 14.68 1.36
N VAL A 30 6.00 15.07 0.99
CA VAL A 30 5.61 15.37 -0.39
C VAL A 30 6.22 16.70 -0.86
N GLU A 31 6.19 17.74 -0.03
CA GLU A 31 6.82 19.03 -0.37
C GLU A 31 8.33 18.89 -0.59
N ALA A 32 8.99 18.05 0.19
CA ALA A 32 10.40 17.75 0.07
C ALA A 32 10.72 16.67 -0.98
N TRP A 33 9.78 16.25 -1.83
CA TRP A 33 9.92 15.05 -2.68
C TRP A 33 11.26 14.98 -3.42
N GLU A 34 11.74 16.06 -4.02
CA GLU A 34 13.02 16.07 -4.76
C GLU A 34 14.25 15.87 -3.84
N ASP A 35 14.19 16.37 -2.61
CA ASP A 35 15.19 16.07 -1.58
C ASP A 35 14.84 14.74 -0.89
N THR A 36 15.30 13.65 -1.49
CA THR A 36 14.98 12.29 -1.03
C THR A 36 15.43 12.04 0.42
N ALA A 37 16.53 12.65 0.88
CA ALA A 37 16.99 12.45 2.25
C ALA A 37 16.06 13.15 3.25
N GLN A 38 15.71 14.41 2.99
CA GLN A 38 14.80 15.18 3.84
C GLN A 38 13.38 14.60 3.83
N SER A 39 12.88 14.26 2.65
CA SER A 39 11.56 13.65 2.44
C SER A 39 11.42 12.32 3.19
N GLU A 40 12.44 11.47 3.15
CA GLU A 40 12.43 10.20 3.88
C GLU A 40 12.43 10.41 5.40
N GLN A 41 13.14 11.41 5.91
CA GLN A 41 13.15 11.69 7.35
C GLN A 41 11.74 11.99 7.87
N PHE A 42 10.92 12.73 7.11
CA PHE A 42 9.54 12.99 7.50
C PHE A 42 8.68 11.72 7.53
N ILE A 43 8.86 10.82 6.55
CA ILE A 43 8.19 9.50 6.55
C ILE A 43 8.63 8.66 7.76
N LEU A 44 9.91 8.63 8.07
CA LEU A 44 10.42 7.89 9.23
C LEU A 44 9.92 8.47 10.56
N GLN A 45 9.79 9.79 10.67
CA GLN A 45 9.17 10.44 11.83
C GLN A 45 7.69 10.06 11.95
N ALA A 46 6.95 10.04 10.84
CA ALA A 46 5.54 9.62 10.83
C ALA A 46 5.38 8.15 11.25
N LEU A 47 6.31 7.28 10.86
CA LEU A 47 6.36 5.87 11.26
C LEU A 47 6.76 5.64 12.71
N ALA A 48 7.52 6.57 13.31
CA ALA A 48 7.95 6.48 14.70
C ALA A 48 6.93 7.09 15.68
N HIS A 49 5.86 7.69 15.18
CA HIS A 49 4.85 8.34 16.00
C HIS A 49 4.06 7.30 16.84
N PRO A 50 3.76 7.54 18.12
CA PRO A 50 3.04 6.56 18.96
C PRO A 50 1.64 6.21 18.47
N GLN A 51 1.05 7.04 17.61
CA GLN A 51 -0.27 6.87 17.02
C GLN A 51 -0.23 6.49 15.54
N THR A 52 0.91 5.97 15.04
CA THR A 52 0.99 5.40 13.69
C THR A 52 -0.02 4.28 13.54
N ASP A 53 -0.83 4.37 12.49
CA ASP A 53 -1.89 3.42 12.14
C ASP A 53 -1.67 2.80 10.75
N VAL A 54 -2.61 1.96 10.31
CA VAL A 54 -2.55 1.28 9.02
C VAL A 54 -2.49 2.26 7.85
N ASP A 55 -3.21 3.38 7.92
CA ASP A 55 -3.20 4.40 6.86
C ASP A 55 -1.82 5.06 6.74
N THR A 56 -1.17 5.32 7.87
CA THR A 56 0.21 5.83 7.92
C THR A 56 1.19 4.84 7.31
N LEU A 57 1.03 3.55 7.60
CA LEU A 57 1.83 2.47 6.98
C LEU A 57 1.58 2.40 5.47
N VAL A 58 0.34 2.60 5.01
CA VAL A 58 -0.03 2.65 3.59
C VAL A 58 0.68 3.79 2.89
N SER A 59 0.63 5.00 3.47
CA SER A 59 1.31 6.18 2.96
C SER A 59 2.83 5.95 2.86
N ALA A 60 3.42 5.35 3.90
CA ALA A 60 4.84 5.07 3.95
C ALA A 60 5.29 4.02 2.92
N TYR A 61 4.60 2.87 2.78
CA TYR A 61 5.03 1.89 1.77
C TYR A 61 4.93 2.45 0.36
N ARG A 62 3.88 3.24 0.05
CA ARG A 62 3.70 3.88 -1.26
C ARG A 62 4.83 4.85 -1.54
N TYR A 63 5.23 5.64 -0.56
CA TYR A 63 6.40 6.50 -0.64
C TYR A 63 7.65 5.71 -1.06
N PHE A 64 8.00 4.66 -0.31
CA PHE A 64 9.20 3.86 -0.59
C PHE A 64 9.08 3.09 -1.91
N PHE A 65 7.88 2.65 -2.30
CA PHE A 65 7.62 2.01 -3.58
C PHE A 65 7.95 2.94 -4.76
N TYR A 66 7.49 4.19 -4.71
CA TYR A 66 7.75 5.18 -5.76
C TYR A 66 9.20 5.67 -5.75
N LYS A 67 9.85 5.70 -4.58
CA LYS A 67 11.29 5.96 -4.44
C LYS A 67 12.19 4.76 -4.82
N GLN A 68 11.60 3.65 -5.27
CA GLN A 68 12.29 2.40 -5.62
C GLN A 68 13.15 1.83 -4.47
N LYS A 69 12.76 2.09 -3.22
CA LYS A 69 13.34 1.52 -2.01
C LYS A 69 12.60 0.23 -1.64
N ASP A 70 12.65 -0.75 -2.54
CA ASP A 70 11.79 -1.93 -2.53
C ASP A 70 11.89 -2.76 -1.25
N ALA A 71 13.06 -2.83 -0.59
CA ALA A 71 13.21 -3.55 0.68
C ALA A 71 12.34 -2.95 1.80
N MET A 72 12.35 -1.62 1.94
CA MET A 72 11.54 -0.91 2.93
C MET A 72 10.06 -0.96 2.55
N ALA A 73 9.76 -0.75 1.27
CA ALA A 73 8.40 -0.81 0.76
C ALA A 73 7.77 -2.19 0.99
N ARG A 74 8.52 -3.27 0.73
CA ARG A 74 8.08 -4.65 0.97
C ARG A 74 7.80 -4.91 2.44
N ARG A 75 8.69 -4.47 3.34
CA ARG A 75 8.50 -4.64 4.79
C ARG A 75 7.19 -3.98 5.25
N LEU A 76 6.96 -2.74 4.82
CA LEU A 76 5.77 -1.99 5.21
C LEU A 76 4.49 -2.53 4.56
N ALA A 77 4.52 -2.96 3.30
CA ALA A 77 3.37 -3.60 2.66
C ALA A 77 2.96 -4.90 3.39
N LEU A 78 3.93 -5.72 3.79
CA LEU A 78 3.68 -6.91 4.62
C LEU A 78 3.10 -6.54 6.00
N GLN A 79 3.57 -5.45 6.61
CA GLN A 79 3.04 -4.95 7.87
C GLN A 79 1.59 -4.47 7.73
N VAL A 80 1.25 -3.72 6.68
CA VAL A 80 -0.14 -3.33 6.36
C VAL A 80 -1.03 -4.57 6.26
N MET A 81 -0.59 -5.58 5.51
CA MET A 81 -1.36 -6.81 5.36
C MET A 81 -1.55 -7.55 6.70
N ALA A 82 -0.53 -7.59 7.56
CA ALA A 82 -0.62 -8.24 8.87
C ALA A 82 -1.56 -7.49 9.84
N GLU A 83 -1.50 -6.15 9.82
CA GLU A 83 -2.36 -5.30 10.64
C GLU A 83 -3.83 -5.50 10.24
N ILE A 84 -4.13 -5.42 8.93
CA ILE A 84 -5.50 -5.62 8.43
C ILE A 84 -5.99 -7.04 8.74
N ARG A 85 -5.14 -8.07 8.56
CA ARG A 85 -5.52 -9.44 8.93
C ARG A 85 -5.92 -9.55 10.40
N THR A 86 -5.19 -8.88 11.28
CA THR A 86 -5.47 -8.88 12.72
C THR A 86 -6.76 -8.13 13.03
N GLN A 87 -6.93 -6.92 12.50
CA GLN A 87 -8.11 -6.07 12.75
C GLN A 87 -9.40 -6.69 12.22
N GLU A 88 -9.32 -7.33 11.05
CA GLU A 88 -10.46 -7.91 10.34
C GLU A 88 -10.63 -9.42 10.61
N ALA A 89 -9.80 -9.99 11.49
CA ALA A 89 -9.78 -11.42 11.83
C ALA A 89 -9.73 -12.35 10.59
N LEU A 90 -8.91 -11.98 9.60
CA LEU A 90 -8.80 -12.72 8.34
C LEU A 90 -7.92 -13.97 8.50
N PRO A 91 -8.29 -15.10 7.89
CA PRO A 91 -7.49 -16.33 7.92
C PRO A 91 -6.20 -16.22 7.08
N GLU A 92 -5.23 -17.07 7.39
CA GLU A 92 -3.95 -17.12 6.64
C GLU A 92 -4.04 -17.93 5.34
N ALA A 93 -4.77 -19.06 5.37
CA ALA A 93 -4.91 -19.94 4.22
C ALA A 93 -5.70 -19.24 3.11
N TRP A 94 -5.21 -19.31 1.87
CA TRP A 94 -5.82 -18.60 0.75
C TRP A 94 -7.23 -19.11 0.46
N GLU A 95 -7.45 -20.42 0.59
CA GLU A 95 -8.72 -21.09 0.34
C GLU A 95 -9.84 -20.55 1.25
N ASP A 96 -9.49 -20.21 2.49
CA ASP A 96 -10.42 -19.63 3.47
C ASP A 96 -10.51 -18.10 3.33
N LEU A 97 -9.42 -17.46 2.92
CA LEU A 97 -9.32 -16.00 2.78
C LEU A 97 -10.06 -15.49 1.54
N GLN A 98 -9.95 -16.19 0.42
CA GLN A 98 -10.44 -15.74 -0.89
C GLN A 98 -11.94 -15.39 -0.88
N PRO A 99 -12.85 -16.23 -0.34
CA PRO A 99 -14.27 -15.90 -0.31
C PRO A 99 -14.56 -14.62 0.48
N ILE A 100 -13.84 -14.39 1.59
CA ILE A 100 -14.01 -13.19 2.42
C ILE A 100 -13.58 -11.94 1.67
N LEU A 101 -12.43 -12.00 0.98
CA LEU A 101 -11.94 -10.87 0.17
C LEU A 101 -12.90 -10.55 -0.99
N GLN A 102 -13.52 -11.57 -1.58
CA GLN A 102 -14.49 -11.39 -2.66
C GLN A 102 -15.80 -10.77 -2.16
N ASP A 103 -16.34 -11.27 -1.06
CA ASP A 103 -17.62 -10.79 -0.50
C ASP A 103 -17.50 -9.36 0.04
N ARG A 104 -16.31 -8.99 0.52
CA ARG A 104 -15.99 -7.69 1.13
C ARG A 104 -15.12 -6.80 0.24
N LEU A 105 -15.14 -7.01 -1.08
CA LEU A 105 -14.23 -6.32 -2.03
C LEU A 105 -14.31 -4.78 -1.97
N LEU A 106 -15.46 -4.23 -1.58
CA LEU A 106 -15.67 -2.78 -1.47
C LEU A 106 -15.31 -2.21 -0.09
N ASP A 107 -15.05 -3.06 0.91
CA ASP A 107 -14.69 -2.61 2.25
C ASP A 107 -13.32 -1.91 2.22
N PRO A 108 -13.18 -0.72 2.83
CA PRO A 108 -11.93 0.05 2.79
C PRO A 108 -10.70 -0.73 3.24
N ALA A 109 -10.80 -1.48 4.34
CA ALA A 109 -9.70 -2.30 4.85
C ALA A 109 -9.29 -3.39 3.85
N ILE A 110 -10.25 -4.05 3.20
CA ILE A 110 -9.99 -5.10 2.20
C ILE A 110 -9.34 -4.51 0.95
N ARG A 111 -9.76 -3.32 0.52
CA ARG A 111 -9.12 -2.61 -0.59
C ARG A 111 -7.67 -2.21 -0.26
N LEU A 112 -7.39 -1.78 0.97
CA LEU A 112 -6.03 -1.51 1.43
C LEU A 112 -5.17 -2.78 1.43
N TYR A 113 -5.73 -3.91 1.90
CA TYR A 113 -5.06 -5.21 1.87
C TYR A 113 -4.72 -5.65 0.45
N LEU A 114 -5.68 -5.61 -0.48
CA LEU A 114 -5.48 -6.00 -1.89
C LEU A 114 -4.50 -5.08 -2.62
N SER A 115 -4.53 -3.78 -2.29
CA SER A 115 -3.55 -2.82 -2.81
C SER A 115 -2.13 -3.15 -2.34
N ALA A 116 -1.94 -3.42 -1.04
CA ALA A 116 -0.64 -3.79 -0.49
C ALA A 116 -0.15 -5.15 -1.02
N TYR A 117 -1.07 -6.12 -1.16
CA TYR A 117 -0.77 -7.44 -1.72
C TYR A 117 -0.32 -7.36 -3.17
N THR A 118 -1.01 -6.55 -4.00
CA THR A 118 -0.62 -6.35 -5.40
C THR A 118 0.72 -5.62 -5.51
N ALA A 119 0.95 -4.59 -4.68
CA ALA A 119 2.23 -3.88 -4.62
C ALA A 119 3.39 -4.82 -4.23
N LEU A 120 3.16 -5.76 -3.31
CA LEU A 120 4.12 -6.81 -2.97
C LEU A 120 4.46 -7.68 -4.18
N GLY A 121 3.47 -8.04 -5.00
CA GLY A 121 3.69 -8.75 -6.27
C GLY A 121 4.62 -8.00 -7.21
N VAL A 122 4.42 -6.68 -7.37
CA VAL A 122 5.32 -5.84 -8.18
C VAL A 122 6.73 -5.81 -7.61
N MET A 123 6.89 -5.65 -6.30
CA MET A 123 8.22 -5.63 -5.65
C MET A 123 8.94 -6.98 -5.77
N LEU A 124 8.21 -8.09 -5.68
CA LEU A 124 8.76 -9.43 -5.89
C LEU A 124 9.22 -9.62 -7.34
N ALA A 125 8.44 -9.14 -8.31
CA ALA A 125 8.83 -9.16 -9.71
C ALA A 125 10.12 -8.37 -9.98
N ARG A 126 10.25 -7.17 -9.39
CA ARG A 126 11.48 -6.35 -9.48
C ARG A 126 12.70 -7.05 -8.87
N TRP A 127 12.50 -7.83 -7.81
CA TRP A 127 13.55 -8.65 -7.20
C TRP A 127 13.80 -9.97 -7.95
N GLY A 128 13.05 -10.28 -9.01
CA GLY A 128 13.20 -11.53 -9.77
C GLY A 128 12.57 -12.76 -9.10
N ALA A 129 11.77 -12.57 -8.04
CA ALA A 129 10.97 -13.63 -7.43
C ALA A 129 9.68 -13.85 -8.24
N PHE A 130 9.83 -14.20 -9.52
CA PHE A 130 8.73 -14.21 -10.50
C PHE A 130 7.61 -15.17 -10.13
N GLN A 131 7.91 -16.38 -9.65
CA GLN A 131 6.87 -17.36 -9.30
C GLN A 131 5.94 -16.83 -8.20
N ALA A 132 6.49 -16.22 -7.15
CA ALA A 132 5.70 -15.61 -6.09
C ALA A 132 4.92 -14.39 -6.60
N ALA A 133 5.52 -13.57 -7.47
CA ALA A 133 4.82 -12.44 -8.09
C ALA A 133 3.64 -12.88 -8.97
N ILE A 134 3.81 -13.98 -9.72
CA ILE A 134 2.77 -14.60 -10.56
C ILE A 134 1.61 -15.08 -9.69
N GLU A 135 1.90 -15.81 -8.61
CA GLU A 135 0.88 -16.32 -7.67
C GLU A 135 0.02 -15.18 -7.11
N ILE A 136 0.64 -14.06 -6.72
CA ILE A 136 -0.07 -12.87 -6.25
C ILE A 136 -0.96 -12.29 -7.36
N ALA A 137 -0.40 -12.12 -8.56
CA ALA A 137 -1.10 -11.49 -9.68
C ALA A 137 -2.33 -12.31 -10.11
N ASP A 138 -2.18 -13.63 -10.20
CA ASP A 138 -3.29 -14.53 -10.55
C ASP A 138 -4.38 -14.51 -9.46
N ARG A 139 -4.00 -14.57 -8.18
CA ARG A 139 -4.96 -14.48 -7.07
C ARG A 139 -5.78 -13.20 -7.09
N VAL A 140 -5.14 -12.04 -7.24
CA VAL A 140 -5.87 -10.76 -7.26
C VAL A 140 -6.75 -10.65 -8.51
N LYS A 141 -6.27 -11.12 -9.66
CA LYS A 141 -7.06 -11.13 -10.90
C LYS A 141 -8.35 -11.96 -10.78
N THR A 142 -8.37 -13.02 -9.96
CA THR A 142 -9.61 -13.78 -9.70
C THR A 142 -10.63 -13.04 -8.84
N LEU A 143 -10.22 -11.98 -8.14
CA LEU A 143 -11.07 -11.18 -7.27
C LEU A 143 -11.56 -9.89 -7.93
N ASP A 144 -10.82 -9.39 -8.92
CA ASP A 144 -10.96 -8.03 -9.46
C ASP A 144 -11.14 -8.04 -10.98
N ASP A 145 -12.38 -8.32 -11.40
CA ASP A 145 -12.77 -8.32 -12.82
C ASP A 145 -12.59 -6.94 -13.50
N LYS A 146 -12.52 -5.87 -12.72
CA LYS A 146 -12.40 -4.48 -13.21
C LYS A 146 -10.95 -3.99 -13.27
N ASP A 147 -10.00 -4.79 -12.81
CA ASP A 147 -8.58 -4.45 -12.72
C ASP A 147 -8.31 -3.16 -11.92
N GLU A 148 -9.11 -2.88 -10.89
CA GLU A 148 -8.96 -1.74 -9.98
C GLU A 148 -7.64 -1.78 -9.18
N PHE A 149 -7.08 -2.96 -8.93
CA PHE A 149 -5.81 -3.15 -8.23
C PHE A 149 -4.61 -3.29 -9.18
N GLY A 150 -4.84 -3.33 -10.50
CA GLY A 150 -3.78 -3.39 -11.52
C GLY A 150 -3.10 -4.77 -11.69
N ALA A 151 -3.73 -5.83 -11.17
CA ALA A 151 -3.22 -7.20 -11.28
C ALA A 151 -3.17 -7.71 -12.74
N GLY A 152 -4.11 -7.29 -13.58
CA GLY A 152 -4.13 -7.62 -15.00
C GLY A 152 -2.93 -7.08 -15.76
N VAL A 153 -2.45 -5.87 -15.42
CA VAL A 153 -1.20 -5.32 -15.95
C VAL A 153 0.00 -6.14 -15.47
N LEU A 154 0.04 -6.48 -14.18
CA LEU A 154 1.12 -7.29 -13.60
C LEU A 154 1.20 -8.68 -14.26
N VAL A 155 0.07 -9.36 -14.47
CA VAL A 155 0.02 -10.64 -15.19
C VAL A 155 0.63 -10.51 -16.58
N LYS A 156 0.26 -9.47 -17.36
CA LYS A 156 0.79 -9.26 -18.72
C LYS A 156 2.31 -9.06 -18.73
N ILE A 157 2.86 -8.36 -17.74
CA ILE A 157 4.31 -8.16 -17.59
C ILE A 157 5.00 -9.48 -17.23
N LEU A 158 4.34 -10.33 -16.44
CA LEU A 158 4.90 -11.59 -15.93
C LEU A 158 4.72 -12.79 -16.87
N THR A 159 3.78 -12.73 -17.83
CA THR A 159 3.48 -13.83 -18.76
C THR A 159 4.72 -14.41 -19.46
N PRO A 160 5.69 -13.61 -19.95
CA PRO A 160 6.90 -14.18 -20.58
C PRO A 160 7.72 -15.09 -19.64
N TYR A 161 7.70 -14.79 -18.33
CA TYR A 161 8.43 -15.54 -17.31
C TYR A 161 7.66 -16.79 -16.85
N GLN A 162 6.32 -16.81 -16.97
CA GLN A 162 5.50 -17.98 -16.61
C GLN A 162 5.89 -19.23 -17.42
N SER A 163 6.27 -19.07 -18.68
CA SER A 163 6.67 -20.17 -19.56
C SER A 163 8.03 -20.78 -19.19
N GLU A 164 8.90 -20.01 -18.52
CA GLU A 164 10.26 -20.42 -18.17
C GLU A 164 10.32 -21.23 -16.85
N PHE A 165 9.30 -21.11 -16.00
CA PHE A 165 9.26 -21.77 -14.68
C PHE A 165 8.22 -22.90 -14.57
N GLN A 166 7.60 -23.31 -15.69
CA GLN A 166 6.86 -24.58 -15.79
C GLN A 166 7.84 -25.72 -16.08
N LEU A 167 8.48 -26.27 -15.03
CA LEU A 167 9.21 -27.54 -15.07
C LEU A 167 8.69 -28.49 -13.98
#